data_AF-E6UDE0-F1
#
_entry.id   AF-E6UDE0-F1
#
_cell.length_a   1.000
_cell.length_b   1.000
_cell.length_c   1.000
_cell.angle_alpha   90.00
_cell.angle_beta   90.00
_cell.angle_gamma   90.00
#
_symmetry.space_group_name_H-M   'P 1'
#
loop_
_entity.id
_entity.type
_entity.pdbx_description
1 polymer ?
#
loop_
_entity_poly.entity_id
_entity_poly.type
_entity_poly.pdbx_seq_one_letter_code
_entity_poly.pdbx_strand_id
1 'polypeptide(L)'
;MSIKTRAAALLIAAMTVGSGISALPVSASVQDAVYASSSVYAKAPSAMMTYSSTDKNITIGWNKVSGASGYYVYRWSSSAPAWVRVGTLPAVASTYTDSKVTSGTSYKYYIVAYKRSGSKRILSSRSSEISACTKPSAPVISNTSADIRSISVHWNKIRCAGYEVTYKNSSGSWSAPKKITSSATTSLDITDLNANTKYSVRVRAFVKADNGSTVYSDYSSAVNINTKSAPAPEADFGYKRSSQYLIDRLDKAKRSSSMNTYYECNRQGSTETKTLITLSDADVATVKRFVDTHYTSDMSVGEFLDYTVQWLNKKISYADGYHGPAYSTIWNRSHVDNCFNYKVGQCIQYNSAICAVLRYLGYDARVVQGWRGSSLGNKWQHFWCEVTINGTDYVMDSYNYGTDGDWYFVCATYGETRPYSYNSHYIMNNKLM
;
A
#
# COMPACT_ATOMS: atom_id res chain seq x y z
N MET A 1 -5.89 54.95 -25.14
CA MET A 1 -7.13 54.86 -24.35
C MET A 1 -8.23 55.55 -25.15
N SER A 2 -9.33 54.84 -25.42
CA SER A 2 -10.63 55.35 -25.89
C SER A 2 -10.81 55.97 -27.29
N ILE A 3 -11.52 55.21 -28.13
CA ILE A 3 -12.71 55.56 -28.95
C ILE A 3 -12.55 56.62 -30.06
N LYS A 4 -12.57 56.12 -31.31
CA LYS A 4 -12.81 56.87 -32.55
C LYS A 4 -14.31 56.96 -32.83
N THR A 5 -14.76 58.15 -33.19
CA THR A 5 -16.08 58.37 -33.80
C THR A 5 -15.94 59.25 -35.05
N ARG A 6 -16.77 58.93 -36.05
CA ARG A 6 -17.23 59.72 -37.22
C ARG A 6 -16.36 59.60 -38.49
N ALA A 7 -16.84 58.93 -39.54
CA ALA A 7 -17.96 59.26 -40.44
C ALA A 7 -17.68 60.51 -41.29
N ALA A 8 -17.40 60.27 -42.57
CA ALA A 8 -17.40 61.27 -43.62
C ALA A 8 -18.39 60.81 -44.70
N ALA A 9 -19.43 61.60 -44.92
CA ALA A 9 -20.27 61.54 -46.11
C ALA A 9 -20.13 62.89 -46.83
N LEU A 10 -19.94 62.81 -48.14
CA LEU A 10 -19.74 63.94 -49.05
C LEU A 10 -21.08 64.64 -49.33
N LEU A 11 -21.01 65.97 -49.36
CA LEU A 11 -22.06 66.97 -49.64
C LEU A 11 -22.81 66.75 -50.97
N ILE A 12 -24.05 67.28 -51.04
CA ILE A 12 -24.47 68.26 -52.07
C ILE A 12 -25.59 69.16 -51.50
N ALA A 13 -25.46 70.45 -51.81
CA ALA A 13 -26.32 71.62 -51.55
C ALA A 13 -27.71 71.51 -52.24
N ALA A 14 -28.72 72.36 -52.09
CA ALA A 14 -28.90 73.69 -51.51
C ALA A 14 -30.42 74.00 -51.44
N MET A 15 -30.76 75.05 -50.68
CA MET A 15 -31.81 76.05 -50.96
C MET A 15 -33.31 75.76 -50.72
N THR A 16 -33.76 76.30 -49.59
CA THR A 16 -34.82 77.33 -49.39
C THR A 16 -36.32 77.09 -49.68
N VAL A 17 -37.10 77.50 -48.65
CA VAL A 17 -38.49 77.99 -48.55
C VAL A 17 -39.67 77.10 -48.92
N GLY A 18 -40.63 77.03 -47.98
CA GLY A 18 -42.03 77.31 -48.30
C GLY A 18 -43.03 76.17 -48.06
N SER A 19 -43.61 76.18 -46.85
CA SER A 19 -44.98 75.83 -46.46
C SER A 19 -45.94 75.17 -47.46
N GLY A 20 -46.54 74.04 -47.03
CA GLY A 20 -47.81 73.47 -47.56
C GLY A 20 -47.67 72.92 -48.98
N ILE A 21 -48.27 71.82 -49.41
CA ILE A 21 -49.64 71.37 -49.23
C ILE A 21 -49.61 69.85 -49.50
N SER A 22 -50.35 69.10 -48.70
CA SER A 22 -50.60 67.67 -48.82
C SER A 22 -51.42 67.31 -50.07
N ALA A 23 -50.96 66.36 -50.89
CA ALA A 23 -51.80 65.36 -51.56
C ALA A 23 -50.94 64.23 -52.21
N LEU A 24 -51.02 63.06 -51.57
CA LEU A 24 -50.84 61.66 -52.02
C LEU A 24 -50.04 61.36 -53.31
N PRO A 25 -48.96 60.57 -53.24
CA PRO A 25 -48.48 59.83 -54.39
C PRO A 25 -49.08 58.42 -54.45
N VAL A 26 -49.58 58.14 -55.65
CA VAL A 26 -49.91 56.87 -56.27
C VAL A 26 -48.80 55.84 -56.09
N SER A 27 -49.23 54.59 -55.93
CA SER A 27 -48.43 53.38 -55.85
C SER A 27 -47.41 53.23 -56.99
N ALA A 28 -46.14 53.08 -56.62
CA ALA A 28 -45.15 52.38 -57.44
C ALA A 28 -44.46 51.35 -56.54
N SER A 29 -44.70 50.08 -56.83
CA SER A 29 -44.08 48.94 -56.17
C SER A 29 -42.59 48.90 -56.49
N VAL A 30 -41.75 49.19 -55.51
CA VAL A 30 -40.35 48.76 -55.53
C VAL A 30 -40.30 47.39 -54.87
N GLN A 31 -40.07 46.38 -55.70
CA GLN A 31 -39.75 45.02 -55.29
C GLN A 31 -38.33 45.04 -54.68
N ASP A 32 -38.21 45.38 -53.40
CA ASP A 32 -37.01 45.07 -52.65
C ASP A 32 -37.09 43.60 -52.26
N ALA A 33 -36.50 42.76 -53.12
CA ALA A 33 -36.16 41.39 -52.78
C ALA A 33 -35.15 41.43 -51.61
N VAL A 34 -35.67 41.40 -50.39
CA VAL A 34 -34.89 41.07 -49.20
C VAL A 34 -34.36 39.67 -49.43
N TYR A 35 -33.09 39.56 -49.81
CA TYR A 35 -32.34 38.32 -49.66
C TYR A 35 -32.30 38.00 -48.17
N ALA A 36 -33.30 37.25 -47.70
CA ALA A 36 -33.26 36.57 -46.43
C ALA A 36 -32.13 35.54 -46.51
N SER A 37 -30.91 35.98 -46.21
CA SER A 37 -29.83 35.08 -45.81
C SER A 37 -30.22 34.47 -44.47
N SER A 38 -31.08 33.45 -44.51
CA SER A 38 -31.37 32.62 -43.35
C SER A 38 -30.08 31.91 -42.94
N SER A 39 -29.42 32.36 -41.87
CA SER A 39 -28.26 31.71 -41.28
C SER A 39 -28.66 30.45 -40.51
N VAL A 40 -29.36 29.52 -41.16
CA VAL A 40 -29.77 28.23 -40.60
C VAL A 40 -28.59 27.25 -40.68
N TYR A 41 -27.52 27.55 -39.95
CA TYR A 41 -26.55 26.53 -39.54
C TYR A 41 -26.75 26.30 -38.05
N ALA A 42 -27.32 25.13 -37.76
CA ALA A 42 -27.78 24.75 -36.45
C ALA A 42 -26.72 24.97 -35.36
N LYS A 43 -27.15 25.70 -34.32
CA LYS A 43 -26.50 25.77 -33.01
C LYS A 43 -26.09 24.35 -32.59
N ALA A 44 -24.82 24.16 -32.23
CA ALA A 44 -24.37 22.91 -31.61
C ALA A 44 -25.29 22.60 -30.42
N PRO A 45 -25.89 21.40 -30.33
CA PRO A 45 -26.62 21.03 -29.13
C PRO A 45 -25.68 21.10 -27.93
N SER A 46 -26.19 21.56 -26.80
CA SER A 46 -25.70 21.07 -25.51
C SER A 46 -26.09 19.59 -25.41
N ALA A 47 -25.32 18.73 -26.07
CA ALA A 47 -25.39 17.32 -25.78
C ALA A 47 -24.77 17.15 -24.39
N MET A 48 -25.52 16.62 -23.43
CA MET A 48 -24.88 15.78 -22.42
C MET A 48 -24.30 14.61 -23.19
N MET A 49 -23.06 14.77 -23.64
CA MET A 49 -22.31 13.63 -24.10
C MET A 49 -22.17 12.70 -22.90
N THR A 50 -22.45 11.44 -23.14
CA THR A 50 -22.16 10.38 -22.18
C THR A 50 -21.05 9.54 -22.77
N TYR A 51 -20.33 8.85 -21.91
CA TYR A 51 -19.47 7.79 -22.37
C TYR A 51 -19.59 6.57 -21.48
N SER A 52 -19.36 5.42 -22.08
CA SER A 52 -19.06 4.18 -21.40
C SER A 52 -17.71 3.69 -21.89
N SER A 53 -16.98 2.95 -21.05
CA SER A 53 -15.67 2.44 -21.42
C SER A 53 -15.42 1.03 -20.89
N THR A 54 -14.58 0.33 -21.64
CA THR A 54 -13.90 -0.90 -21.25
C THR A 54 -12.40 -0.61 -21.16
N ASP A 55 -11.59 -1.64 -21.00
CA ASP A 55 -10.14 -1.54 -21.13
C ASP A 55 -9.67 -1.30 -22.58
N LYS A 56 -10.51 -1.65 -23.57
CA LYS A 56 -10.16 -1.61 -25.00
C LYS A 56 -10.93 -0.59 -25.82
N ASN A 57 -12.07 -0.11 -25.32
CA ASN A 57 -12.98 0.74 -26.08
C ASN A 57 -13.52 1.90 -25.25
N ILE A 58 -13.74 3.04 -25.91
CA ILE A 58 -14.59 4.14 -25.41
C ILE A 58 -15.77 4.28 -26.36
N THR A 59 -16.99 4.28 -25.83
CA THR A 59 -18.20 4.60 -26.61
C THR A 59 -18.70 5.97 -26.19
N ILE A 60 -18.73 6.92 -27.13
CA ILE A 60 -19.29 8.25 -26.96
C ILE A 60 -20.73 8.26 -27.47
N GLY A 61 -21.66 8.79 -26.68
CA GLY A 61 -23.06 9.00 -27.05
C GLY A 61 -23.45 10.48 -27.09
N TRP A 62 -24.39 10.85 -27.97
CA TRP A 62 -24.90 12.22 -28.10
C TRP A 62 -26.34 12.26 -28.59
N ASN A 63 -27.01 13.39 -28.33
CA ASN A 63 -28.34 13.68 -28.87
C ASN A 63 -28.27 13.99 -30.37
N LYS A 64 -29.17 13.39 -31.16
CA LYS A 64 -29.22 13.60 -32.61
C LYS A 64 -29.52 15.07 -32.95
N VAL A 65 -28.84 15.59 -33.97
CA VAL A 65 -29.03 16.94 -34.52
C VAL A 65 -30.03 16.86 -35.67
N SER A 66 -31.17 17.54 -35.52
CA SER A 66 -32.18 17.63 -36.58
C SER A 66 -31.61 18.24 -37.86
N GLY A 67 -31.92 17.63 -39.02
CA GLY A 67 -31.45 18.09 -40.32
C GLY A 67 -29.97 17.81 -40.64
N ALA A 68 -29.23 17.13 -39.77
CA ALA A 68 -27.87 16.68 -40.06
C ALA A 68 -27.87 15.55 -41.09
N SER A 69 -26.91 15.57 -42.01
CA SER A 69 -26.63 14.47 -42.94
C SER A 69 -25.62 13.45 -42.35
N GLY A 70 -24.97 13.80 -41.23
CA GLY A 70 -24.05 12.94 -40.51
C GLY A 70 -23.21 13.70 -39.51
N TYR A 71 -22.24 12.99 -38.92
CA TYR A 71 -21.38 13.50 -37.86
C TYR A 71 -19.92 13.17 -38.14
N TYR A 72 -19.04 14.07 -37.70
CA TYR A 72 -17.62 13.82 -37.53
C TYR A 72 -17.30 13.76 -36.04
N VAL A 73 -16.55 12.73 -35.65
CA VAL A 73 -16.06 12.57 -34.29
C VAL A 73 -14.57 12.87 -34.29
N TYR A 74 -14.15 13.78 -33.41
CA TYR A 74 -12.76 14.16 -33.25
C TYR A 74 -12.26 13.74 -31.88
N ARG A 75 -11.00 13.30 -31.83
CA ARG A 75 -10.28 12.95 -30.60
C ARG A 75 -9.02 13.79 -30.50
N TRP A 76 -8.67 14.24 -29.29
CA TRP A 76 -7.38 14.88 -29.06
C TRP A 76 -6.26 13.85 -29.14
N SER A 77 -5.23 14.14 -29.94
CA SER A 77 -3.99 13.37 -29.99
C SER A 77 -2.93 14.07 -29.15
N SER A 78 -2.44 13.41 -28.11
CA SER A 78 -1.36 13.96 -27.28
C SER A 78 0.02 13.77 -27.91
N SER A 79 0.23 12.74 -28.73
CA SER A 79 1.50 12.48 -29.42
C SER A 79 1.77 13.45 -30.57
N ALA A 80 0.71 13.95 -31.19
CA ALA A 80 0.74 15.01 -32.19
C ALA A 80 -0.36 16.01 -31.81
N PRO A 81 -0.06 17.02 -30.96
CA PRO A 81 -1.03 17.93 -30.32
C PRO A 81 -2.02 18.57 -31.29
N ALA A 82 -3.08 17.84 -31.60
CA ALA A 82 -4.06 18.19 -32.60
C ALA A 82 -5.33 17.37 -32.43
N TRP A 83 -6.44 17.92 -32.91
CA TRP A 83 -7.69 17.19 -33.02
C TRP A 83 -7.71 16.37 -34.31
N VAL A 84 -7.79 15.05 -34.17
CA VAL A 84 -7.85 14.11 -35.29
C VAL A 84 -9.25 13.56 -35.44
N ARG A 85 -9.76 13.52 -36.68
CA ARG A 85 -11.06 12.90 -36.97
C ARG A 85 -10.91 11.39 -36.89
N VAL A 86 -11.62 10.78 -35.93
CA VAL A 86 -11.61 9.33 -35.70
C VAL A 86 -12.83 8.63 -36.29
N GLY A 87 -13.93 9.36 -36.52
CA GLY A 87 -15.16 8.80 -37.08
C GLY A 87 -15.84 9.72 -38.11
N THR A 88 -16.50 9.10 -39.09
CA THR A 88 -17.50 9.74 -39.96
C THR A 88 -18.73 8.85 -39.98
N LEU A 89 -19.87 9.39 -39.58
CA LEU A 89 -21.07 8.61 -39.27
C LEU A 89 -22.30 9.14 -39.99
N PRO A 90 -23.27 8.29 -40.32
CA PRO A 90 -24.50 8.70 -40.96
C PRO A 90 -25.41 9.50 -40.01
N ALA A 91 -26.41 10.19 -40.57
CA ALA A 91 -27.38 11.01 -39.83
C ALA A 91 -28.09 10.27 -38.69
N VAL A 92 -28.32 8.96 -38.87
CA VAL A 92 -29.03 8.11 -37.90
C VAL A 92 -28.19 7.75 -36.67
N ALA A 93 -26.87 7.98 -36.71
CA ALA A 93 -25.99 7.65 -35.61
C ALA A 93 -26.17 8.59 -34.43
N SER A 94 -26.14 8.02 -33.23
CA SER A 94 -26.10 8.74 -31.94
C SER A 94 -24.98 8.25 -31.03
N THR A 95 -24.12 7.36 -31.55
CA THR A 95 -23.00 6.76 -30.81
C THR A 95 -21.80 6.52 -31.73
N TYR A 96 -20.61 6.50 -31.13
CA TYR A 96 -19.35 6.11 -31.77
C TYR A 96 -18.49 5.31 -30.80
N THR A 97 -17.98 4.16 -31.24
CA THR A 97 -17.05 3.35 -30.46
C THR A 97 -15.63 3.50 -31.02
N ASP A 98 -14.75 4.05 -30.20
CA ASP A 98 -13.32 4.15 -30.47
C ASP A 98 -12.60 2.91 -29.90
N SER A 99 -12.11 2.05 -30.78
CA SER A 99 -11.31 0.86 -30.44
C SER A 99 -9.81 1.06 -30.59
N LYS A 100 -9.36 2.27 -30.96
CA LYS A 100 -7.93 2.62 -31.10
C LYS A 100 -7.44 3.37 -29.87
N VAL A 101 -7.88 2.93 -28.70
CA VAL A 101 -7.58 3.51 -27.39
C VAL A 101 -6.73 2.52 -26.58
N THR A 102 -6.02 3.03 -25.60
CA THR A 102 -5.14 2.29 -24.70
C THR A 102 -5.81 2.21 -23.32
N SER A 103 -5.74 1.07 -22.65
CA SER A 103 -6.30 0.89 -21.30
C SER A 103 -5.72 1.89 -20.29
N GLY A 104 -6.50 2.30 -19.29
CA GLY A 104 -6.07 3.21 -18.23
C GLY A 104 -5.59 4.58 -18.73
N THR A 105 -6.23 5.13 -19.76
CA THR A 105 -5.83 6.38 -20.42
C THR A 105 -7.03 7.30 -20.63
N SER A 106 -6.83 8.59 -20.34
CA SER A 106 -7.80 9.64 -20.63
C SER A 106 -7.71 10.11 -22.08
N TYR A 107 -8.86 10.39 -22.67
CA TYR A 107 -9.04 10.92 -24.01
C TYR A 107 -10.06 12.05 -23.98
N LYS A 108 -9.91 13.01 -24.90
CA LYS A 108 -10.88 14.09 -25.09
C LYS A 108 -11.53 13.96 -26.45
N TYR A 109 -12.85 14.19 -26.50
CA TYR A 109 -13.63 14.12 -27.74
C TYR A 109 -14.51 15.35 -27.91
N TYR A 110 -14.78 15.70 -29.17
CA TYR A 110 -15.90 16.54 -29.56
C TYR A 110 -16.53 16.04 -30.87
N ILE A 111 -17.74 16.53 -31.15
CA ILE A 111 -18.52 16.16 -32.33
C ILE A 111 -18.86 17.40 -33.15
N VAL A 112 -18.88 17.23 -34.46
CA VAL A 112 -19.34 18.23 -35.44
C VAL A 112 -20.38 17.57 -36.33
N ALA A 113 -21.58 18.16 -36.42
CA ALA A 113 -22.57 17.72 -37.39
C ALA A 113 -22.26 18.34 -38.76
N TYR A 114 -22.63 17.65 -39.84
CA TYR A 114 -22.56 18.22 -41.19
C TYR A 114 -23.86 18.02 -41.95
N LYS A 115 -24.16 18.97 -42.85
CA LYS A 115 -25.27 18.87 -43.82
C LYS A 115 -24.69 18.84 -45.24
N ARG A 116 -25.20 17.95 -46.10
CA ARG A 116 -24.85 17.93 -47.51
C ARG A 116 -25.68 18.96 -48.27
N SER A 117 -25.02 19.72 -49.13
CA SER A 117 -25.65 20.61 -50.11
C SER A 117 -24.92 20.39 -51.44
N GLY A 118 -25.54 19.63 -52.34
CA GLY A 118 -24.87 19.09 -53.52
C GLY A 118 -23.62 18.25 -53.15
N SER A 119 -22.49 18.55 -53.78
CA SER A 119 -21.19 17.92 -53.49
C SER A 119 -20.49 18.47 -52.24
N LYS A 120 -20.97 19.59 -51.67
CA LYS A 120 -20.34 20.25 -50.53
C LYS A 120 -20.93 19.78 -49.20
N ARG A 121 -20.12 19.82 -48.14
CA ARG A 121 -20.54 19.58 -46.75
C ARG A 121 -20.38 20.87 -45.96
N ILE A 122 -21.47 21.36 -45.37
CA ILE A 122 -21.40 22.48 -44.44
C ILE A 122 -21.40 21.96 -43.01
N LEU A 123 -20.51 22.50 -42.16
CA LEU A 123 -20.24 22.02 -40.82
C LEU A 123 -20.91 22.90 -39.75
N SER A 124 -21.32 22.30 -38.65
CA SER A 124 -21.71 23.02 -37.44
C SER A 124 -20.48 23.51 -36.65
N SER A 125 -20.72 24.34 -35.64
CA SER A 125 -19.76 24.53 -34.54
C SER A 125 -19.47 23.21 -33.81
N ARG A 126 -18.35 23.15 -33.08
CA ARG A 126 -18.00 22.01 -32.21
C ARG A 126 -19.00 21.88 -31.05
N SER A 127 -19.26 20.66 -30.62
CA SER A 127 -19.85 20.41 -29.29
C SER A 127 -18.89 20.86 -28.18
N SER A 128 -19.38 20.93 -26.93
CA SER A 128 -18.51 20.91 -25.75
C SER A 128 -17.57 19.69 -25.81
N GLU A 129 -16.45 19.74 -25.10
CA GLU A 129 -15.54 18.61 -24.99
C GLU A 129 -16.02 17.63 -23.91
N ILE A 130 -15.78 16.34 -24.11
CA ILE A 130 -15.91 15.32 -23.07
C ILE A 130 -14.57 14.65 -22.82
N SER A 131 -14.18 14.58 -21.54
CA SER A 131 -13.07 13.74 -21.09
C SER A 131 -13.60 12.35 -20.74
N ALA A 132 -13.14 11.35 -21.48
CA ALA A 132 -13.47 9.95 -21.30
C ALA A 132 -12.21 9.18 -20.91
N CYS A 133 -12.32 8.21 -20.00
CA CYS A 133 -11.19 7.41 -19.53
C CYS A 133 -11.47 5.93 -19.77
N THR A 134 -10.53 5.21 -20.40
CA THR A 134 -10.59 3.75 -20.48
C THR A 134 -10.36 3.15 -19.09
N LYS A 135 -11.03 2.03 -18.82
CA LYS A 135 -10.71 1.23 -17.62
C LYS A 135 -9.27 0.73 -17.72
N PRO A 136 -8.53 0.54 -16.62
CA PRO A 136 -7.32 -0.27 -16.63
C PRO A 136 -7.66 -1.71 -17.04
N SER A 137 -6.68 -2.44 -17.59
CA SER A 137 -6.82 -3.88 -17.78
C SER A 137 -7.04 -4.57 -16.42
N ALA A 138 -7.79 -5.67 -16.37
CA ALA A 138 -7.89 -6.46 -15.15
C ALA A 138 -6.49 -7.03 -14.79
N PRO A 139 -6.01 -6.88 -13.54
CA PRO A 139 -4.76 -7.50 -13.12
C PRO A 139 -4.81 -9.02 -13.28
N VAL A 140 -3.65 -9.63 -13.53
CA VAL A 140 -3.49 -11.09 -13.51
C VAL A 140 -2.60 -11.43 -12.32
N ILE A 141 -3.14 -12.21 -11.37
CA ILE A 141 -2.36 -12.76 -10.26
C ILE A 141 -1.36 -13.76 -10.84
N SER A 142 -0.07 -13.52 -10.63
CA SER A 142 1.03 -14.28 -11.20
C SER A 142 1.61 -15.32 -10.25
N ASN A 143 1.56 -15.05 -8.94
CA ASN A 143 2.02 -15.97 -7.91
C ASN A 143 1.29 -15.75 -6.59
N THR A 144 1.13 -16.83 -5.83
CA THR A 144 0.63 -16.80 -4.46
C THR A 144 1.40 -17.78 -3.60
N SER A 145 1.79 -17.36 -2.40
CA SER A 145 2.33 -18.25 -1.38
C SER A 145 1.56 -18.05 -0.08
N ALA A 146 1.56 -19.09 0.76
CA ALA A 146 0.88 -19.05 2.04
C ALA A 146 1.82 -19.48 3.17
N ASP A 147 1.55 -18.91 4.33
CA ASP A 147 2.11 -19.28 5.61
C ASP A 147 0.97 -19.58 6.60
N ILE A 148 1.29 -19.81 7.87
CA ILE A 148 0.31 -20.18 8.90
C ILE A 148 -0.76 -19.09 9.06
N ARG A 149 -0.37 -17.82 9.18
CA ARG A 149 -1.29 -16.69 9.36
C ARG A 149 -1.22 -15.62 8.26
N SER A 150 -0.64 -15.94 7.11
CA SER A 150 -0.51 -14.96 6.02
C SER A 150 -0.53 -15.56 4.61
N ILE A 151 -0.90 -14.74 3.64
CA ILE A 151 -0.84 -15.03 2.20
C ILE A 151 -0.12 -13.88 1.49
N SER A 152 0.92 -14.18 0.72
CA SER A 152 1.56 -13.24 -0.19
C SER A 152 0.96 -13.40 -1.59
N VAL A 153 0.50 -12.30 -2.19
CA VAL A 153 -0.07 -12.29 -3.55
C VAL A 153 0.73 -11.35 -4.44
N HIS A 154 1.06 -11.80 -5.65
CA HIS A 154 1.78 -11.04 -6.67
C HIS A 154 0.97 -10.98 -7.96
N TRP A 155 1.07 -9.88 -8.71
CA TRP A 155 0.37 -9.71 -9.98
C TRP A 155 1.23 -9.02 -11.04
N ASN A 156 0.88 -9.20 -12.31
CA ASN A 156 1.57 -8.56 -13.42
C ASN A 156 1.38 -7.04 -13.39
N LYS A 157 2.46 -6.29 -13.64
CA LYS A 157 2.41 -4.83 -13.77
C LYS A 157 1.54 -4.43 -14.96
N ILE A 158 0.64 -3.48 -14.74
CA ILE A 158 -0.20 -2.88 -15.79
C ILE A 158 -0.22 -1.35 -15.69
N ARG A 159 -0.75 -0.69 -16.72
CA ARG A 159 -0.93 0.77 -16.72
C ARG A 159 -2.06 1.17 -15.77
N CYS A 160 -1.72 1.70 -14.61
CA CYS A 160 -2.67 2.19 -13.62
C CYS A 160 -2.06 3.31 -12.74
N ALA A 161 -2.87 3.86 -11.85
CA ALA A 161 -2.42 4.70 -10.73
C ALA A 161 -2.19 3.88 -9.46
N GLY A 162 -2.85 2.73 -9.31
CA GLY A 162 -2.71 1.85 -8.16
C GLY A 162 -3.59 0.61 -8.24
N TYR A 163 -3.63 -0.14 -7.14
CA TYR A 163 -4.33 -1.41 -7.01
C TYR A 163 -5.19 -1.47 -5.75
N GLU A 164 -6.15 -2.39 -5.76
CA GLU A 164 -6.95 -2.77 -4.61
C GLU A 164 -7.01 -4.30 -4.51
N VAL A 165 -6.65 -4.83 -3.35
CA VAL A 165 -6.67 -6.26 -3.04
C VAL A 165 -7.82 -6.54 -2.08
N THR A 166 -8.61 -7.56 -2.38
CA THR A 166 -9.66 -8.07 -1.47
C THR A 166 -9.51 -9.56 -1.30
N TYR A 167 -9.89 -10.08 -0.14
CA TYR A 167 -9.84 -11.50 0.15
C TYR A 167 -11.07 -11.91 0.98
N LYS A 168 -11.37 -13.20 0.99
CA LYS A 168 -12.40 -13.79 1.87
C LYS A 168 -12.02 -15.21 2.24
N ASN A 169 -12.49 -15.68 3.38
CA ASN A 169 -12.53 -17.12 3.65
C ASN A 169 -13.68 -17.76 2.86
N SER A 170 -13.72 -19.10 2.81
CA SER A 170 -14.70 -19.85 1.99
C SER A 170 -16.18 -19.54 2.29
N SER A 171 -16.50 -19.15 3.53
CA SER A 171 -17.87 -18.87 3.99
C SER A 171 -18.20 -17.38 4.13
N GLY A 172 -17.24 -16.48 3.90
CA GLY A 172 -17.38 -15.07 4.24
C GLY A 172 -17.64 -14.14 3.06
N SER A 173 -17.88 -12.88 3.41
CA SER A 173 -17.90 -11.75 2.48
C SER A 173 -16.48 -11.29 2.13
N TRP A 174 -16.33 -10.65 0.96
CA TRP A 174 -15.08 -9.99 0.61
C TRP A 174 -14.73 -8.92 1.65
N SER A 175 -13.46 -8.90 2.05
CA SER A 175 -12.90 -7.87 2.93
C SER A 175 -13.07 -6.48 2.33
N ALA A 176 -12.93 -5.45 3.16
CA ALA A 176 -12.67 -4.11 2.67
C ALA A 176 -11.41 -4.11 1.76
N PRO A 177 -11.38 -3.31 0.68
CA PRO A 177 -10.22 -3.28 -0.22
C PRO A 177 -8.99 -2.70 0.47
N LYS A 178 -7.88 -3.45 0.45
CA LYS A 178 -6.55 -2.95 0.79
C LYS A 178 -6.03 -2.15 -0.40
N LYS A 179 -5.95 -0.83 -0.26
CA LYS A 179 -5.61 0.10 -1.34
C LYS A 179 -4.11 0.39 -1.41
N ILE A 180 -3.56 0.32 -2.61
CA ILE A 180 -2.16 0.57 -2.94
C ILE A 180 -2.12 1.71 -3.96
N THR A 181 -1.51 2.85 -3.60
CA THR A 181 -1.50 4.07 -4.41
C THR A 181 -0.26 4.21 -5.31
N SER A 182 0.57 3.17 -5.36
CA SER A 182 1.72 3.07 -6.27
C SER A 182 1.44 2.05 -7.35
N SER A 183 1.65 2.43 -8.61
CA SER A 183 1.56 1.52 -9.76
C SER A 183 2.77 0.59 -9.89
N ALA A 184 3.85 0.86 -9.16
CA ALA A 184 5.04 0.02 -9.11
C ALA A 184 4.91 -1.16 -8.13
N THR A 185 4.11 -1.01 -7.08
CA THR A 185 3.86 -2.06 -6.10
C THR A 185 2.94 -3.13 -6.71
N THR A 186 3.49 -4.33 -6.90
CA THR A 186 2.84 -5.45 -7.60
C THR A 186 2.68 -6.69 -6.71
N SER A 187 2.74 -6.48 -5.40
CA SER A 187 2.54 -7.51 -4.39
C SER A 187 1.89 -6.96 -3.13
N LEU A 188 1.30 -7.85 -2.34
CA LEU A 188 0.78 -7.55 -1.01
C LEU A 188 0.82 -8.78 -0.11
N ASP A 189 1.26 -8.59 1.13
CA ASP A 189 1.12 -9.58 2.19
C ASP A 189 -0.20 -9.33 2.95
N ILE A 190 -1.02 -10.37 2.99
CA ILE A 190 -2.27 -10.41 3.74
C ILE A 190 -1.98 -11.16 5.04
N THR A 191 -1.92 -10.45 6.16
CA THR A 191 -1.62 -10.97 7.50
C THR A 191 -2.89 -11.25 8.31
N ASP A 192 -2.70 -11.76 9.54
CA ASP A 192 -3.75 -11.94 10.55
C ASP A 192 -4.84 -12.94 10.12
N LEU A 193 -4.46 -13.90 9.28
CA LEU A 193 -5.34 -14.94 8.79
C LEU A 193 -5.42 -16.12 9.77
N ASN A 194 -6.49 -16.90 9.68
CA ASN A 194 -6.62 -18.14 10.43
C ASN A 194 -5.78 -19.23 9.79
N ALA A 195 -5.13 -20.05 10.61
CA ALA A 195 -4.41 -21.24 10.15
C ALA A 195 -5.35 -22.27 9.52
N ASN A 196 -4.81 -23.12 8.64
CA ASN A 196 -5.53 -24.20 7.96
C ASN A 196 -6.88 -23.77 7.33
N THR A 197 -6.94 -22.55 6.79
CA THR A 197 -8.17 -21.95 6.29
C THR A 197 -8.02 -21.62 4.82
N LYS A 198 -9.04 -21.99 4.03
CA LYS A 198 -9.10 -21.66 2.60
C LYS A 198 -9.53 -20.21 2.40
N TYR A 199 -8.74 -19.46 1.64
CA TYR A 199 -9.02 -18.09 1.23
C TYR A 199 -9.14 -17.97 -0.29
N SER A 200 -9.99 -17.05 -0.74
CA SER A 200 -10.02 -16.55 -2.11
C SER A 200 -9.46 -15.13 -2.13
N VAL A 201 -8.54 -14.81 -3.05
CA VAL A 201 -7.92 -13.49 -3.20
C VAL A 201 -8.16 -12.97 -4.61
N ARG A 202 -8.46 -11.67 -4.76
CA ARG A 202 -8.57 -11.00 -6.07
C ARG A 202 -8.03 -9.57 -6.02
N VAL A 203 -7.57 -9.08 -7.16
CA VAL A 203 -6.95 -7.76 -7.31
C VAL A 203 -7.66 -6.98 -8.42
N ARG A 204 -7.90 -5.68 -8.23
CA ARG A 204 -8.30 -4.75 -9.31
C ARG A 204 -7.35 -3.56 -9.35
N ALA A 205 -7.27 -2.90 -10.49
CA ALA A 205 -6.52 -1.66 -10.65
C ALA A 205 -7.44 -0.44 -10.77
N PHE A 206 -6.87 0.73 -10.57
CA PHE A 206 -7.59 1.99 -10.79
C PHE A 206 -6.70 3.05 -11.44
N VAL A 207 -7.33 4.01 -12.12
CA VAL A 207 -6.72 5.26 -12.59
C VAL A 207 -7.52 6.47 -12.10
N LYS A 208 -6.90 7.64 -12.13
CA LYS A 208 -7.57 8.93 -11.95
C LYS A 208 -7.84 9.52 -13.33
N ALA A 209 -9.10 9.71 -13.67
CA ALA A 209 -9.49 10.41 -14.89
C ALA A 209 -9.23 11.92 -14.74
N ASP A 210 -9.17 12.64 -15.87
CA ASP A 210 -8.87 14.08 -15.90
C ASP A 210 -9.90 14.93 -15.13
N ASN A 211 -11.12 14.42 -14.97
CA ASN A 211 -12.17 15.05 -14.17
C ASN A 211 -12.07 14.74 -12.66
N GLY A 212 -10.99 14.10 -12.20
CA GLY A 212 -10.75 13.72 -10.81
C GLY A 212 -11.41 12.42 -10.36
N SER A 213 -12.33 11.85 -11.15
CA SER A 213 -13.01 10.60 -10.82
C SER A 213 -12.06 9.40 -10.85
N THR A 214 -12.39 8.36 -10.07
CA THR A 214 -11.61 7.11 -10.05
C THR A 214 -12.28 6.07 -10.92
N VAL A 215 -11.54 5.53 -11.89
CA VAL A 215 -12.04 4.49 -12.79
C VAL A 215 -11.34 3.18 -12.46
N TYR A 216 -12.14 2.17 -12.11
CA TYR A 216 -11.65 0.85 -11.72
C TYR A 216 -11.70 -0.13 -12.90
N SER A 217 -10.72 -1.04 -12.93
CA SER A 217 -10.83 -2.25 -13.75
C SER A 217 -11.86 -3.19 -13.18
N ASP A 218 -12.22 -4.21 -13.95
CA ASP A 218 -12.81 -5.41 -13.37
C ASP A 218 -11.78 -6.10 -12.45
N TYR A 219 -12.25 -6.94 -11.53
CA TYR A 219 -11.35 -7.74 -10.69
C TYR A 219 -10.68 -8.83 -11.53
N SER A 220 -9.46 -9.21 -11.12
CA SER A 220 -8.82 -10.44 -11.55
C SER A 220 -9.72 -11.65 -11.28
N SER A 221 -9.49 -12.75 -12.00
CA SER A 221 -9.93 -14.06 -11.52
C SER A 221 -9.45 -14.27 -10.09
N ALA A 222 -10.33 -14.80 -9.23
CA ALA A 222 -9.95 -15.08 -7.85
C ALA A 222 -9.07 -16.33 -7.79
N VAL A 223 -8.00 -16.27 -7.00
CA VAL A 223 -7.14 -17.42 -6.71
C VAL A 223 -7.50 -17.95 -5.33
N ASN A 224 -7.64 -19.28 -5.23
CA ASN A 224 -7.87 -19.95 -3.97
C ASN A 224 -6.56 -20.50 -3.42
N ILE A 225 -6.30 -20.27 -2.13
CA ILE A 225 -5.11 -20.75 -1.44
C ILE A 225 -5.44 -21.05 0.02
N ASN A 226 -4.82 -22.09 0.58
CA ASN A 226 -4.98 -22.45 1.98
C ASN A 226 -3.79 -21.90 2.77
N THR A 227 -4.06 -21.25 3.90
CA THR A 227 -3.01 -21.03 4.91
C THR A 227 -2.50 -22.37 5.42
N LYS A 228 -1.24 -22.40 5.85
CA LYS A 228 -0.64 -23.61 6.41
C LYS A 228 -1.33 -23.95 7.73
N SER A 229 -1.35 -25.24 8.06
CA SER A 229 -1.69 -25.65 9.42
C SER A 229 -0.66 -25.11 10.40
N ALA A 230 -1.13 -24.61 11.54
CA ALA A 230 -0.23 -24.40 12.66
C ALA A 230 0.34 -25.76 13.09
N PRO A 231 1.60 -25.81 13.58
CA PRO A 231 2.09 -26.98 14.28
C PRO A 231 1.11 -27.37 15.39
N ALA A 232 1.04 -28.66 15.72
CA ALA A 232 0.37 -29.06 16.95
C ALA A 232 0.99 -28.27 18.12
N PRO A 233 0.19 -27.76 19.07
CA PRO A 233 0.73 -27.16 20.28
C PRO A 233 1.73 -28.14 20.89
N GLU A 234 2.96 -27.69 21.15
CA GLU A 234 3.89 -28.50 21.92
C GLU A 234 3.24 -28.83 23.27
N ALA A 235 3.48 -30.03 23.80
CA ALA A 235 2.99 -30.39 25.13
C ALA A 235 3.39 -29.29 26.13
N ASP A 236 2.40 -28.84 26.91
CA ASP A 236 2.57 -27.77 27.89
C ASP A 236 3.80 -28.10 28.75
N PHE A 237 4.75 -27.18 28.78
CA PHE A 237 5.95 -27.34 29.59
C PHE A 237 5.71 -26.91 31.05
N GLY A 238 4.46 -26.62 31.41
CA GLY A 238 4.05 -26.10 32.69
C GLY A 238 4.36 -24.61 32.81
N TYR A 239 4.00 -23.82 31.79
CA TYR A 239 4.17 -22.37 31.81
C TYR A 239 3.53 -21.77 33.08
N LYS A 240 4.30 -20.98 33.83
CA LYS A 240 3.82 -20.28 35.03
C LYS A 240 4.05 -18.79 34.86
N ARG A 241 2.97 -18.06 34.60
CA ARG A 241 2.98 -16.60 34.44
C ARG A 241 3.80 -15.92 35.54
N SER A 242 4.74 -15.07 35.13
CA SER A 242 5.49 -14.19 36.03
C SER A 242 4.58 -13.14 36.70
N SER A 243 5.12 -12.41 37.68
CA SER A 243 4.38 -11.35 38.37
C SER A 243 3.82 -10.31 37.39
N GLN A 244 2.57 -9.90 37.61
CA GLN A 244 1.85 -8.95 36.75
C GLN A 244 2.66 -7.68 36.45
N TYR A 245 3.41 -7.15 37.42
CA TYR A 245 4.15 -5.91 37.25
C TYR A 245 5.23 -5.97 36.15
N LEU A 246 5.81 -7.15 35.89
CA LEU A 246 6.81 -7.36 34.83
C LEU A 246 6.12 -7.41 33.46
N ILE A 247 4.98 -8.10 33.39
CA ILE A 247 4.13 -8.17 32.19
C ILE A 247 3.65 -6.77 31.79
N ASP A 248 3.18 -5.98 32.76
CA ASP A 248 2.69 -4.63 32.53
C ASP A 248 3.76 -3.71 31.92
N ARG A 249 5.05 -3.89 32.26
CA ARG A 249 6.13 -3.10 31.64
C ARG A 249 6.22 -3.38 30.16
N LEU A 250 6.17 -4.65 29.77
CA LEU A 250 6.23 -5.08 28.37
C LEU A 250 5.01 -4.60 27.59
N ASP A 251 3.82 -4.69 28.18
CA ASP A 251 2.58 -4.25 27.53
C ASP A 251 2.50 -2.72 27.40
N LYS A 252 3.12 -1.97 28.32
CA LYS A 252 3.20 -0.49 28.26
C LYS A 252 4.24 0.02 27.25
N ALA A 253 5.04 -0.86 26.65
CA ALA A 253 6.09 -0.45 25.73
C ALA A 253 5.51 0.12 24.43
N LYS A 254 6.04 1.27 24.02
CA LYS A 254 5.81 1.78 22.67
C LYS A 254 6.56 0.90 21.68
N ARG A 255 5.82 0.23 20.81
CA ARG A 255 6.36 -0.63 19.75
C ARG A 255 6.43 0.12 18.42
N SER A 256 7.45 -0.22 17.64
CA SER A 256 7.65 0.23 16.26
C SER A 256 7.23 -0.88 15.29
N SER A 257 7.46 -0.69 13.99
CA SER A 257 7.31 -1.79 13.02
C SER A 257 8.33 -2.90 13.31
N SER A 258 8.00 -4.14 12.96
CA SER A 258 8.94 -5.27 13.00
C SER A 258 10.29 -4.89 12.38
N MET A 259 11.38 -5.30 13.03
CA MET A 259 12.75 -5.09 12.55
C MET A 259 13.48 -6.42 12.49
N ASN A 260 14.28 -6.62 11.44
CA ASN A 260 15.11 -7.82 11.26
C ASN A 260 16.57 -7.60 11.66
N THR A 261 16.88 -6.53 12.40
CA THR A 261 18.23 -6.23 12.84
C THR A 261 18.27 -5.92 14.33
N TYR A 262 19.37 -6.22 15.01
CA TYR A 262 19.66 -5.79 16.38
C TYR A 262 21.15 -5.58 16.57
N TYR A 263 21.54 -4.87 17.63
CA TYR A 263 22.94 -4.75 18.01
C TYR A 263 23.33 -5.84 19.00
N GLU A 264 24.49 -6.45 18.78
CA GLU A 264 25.25 -7.13 19.82
C GLU A 264 26.24 -6.12 20.42
N CYS A 265 26.06 -5.79 21.69
CA CYS A 265 26.83 -4.81 22.42
C CYS A 265 27.83 -5.51 23.34
N ASN A 266 29.12 -5.43 23.04
CA ASN A 266 30.16 -5.95 23.92
C ASN A 266 30.61 -4.86 24.91
N ARG A 267 30.31 -5.12 26.19
CA ARG A 267 30.61 -4.25 27.34
C ARG A 267 31.68 -4.81 28.27
N GLN A 268 32.50 -5.75 27.79
CA GLN A 268 33.56 -6.37 28.60
C GLN A 268 34.78 -5.48 28.79
N GLY A 269 34.97 -4.47 27.93
CA GLY A 269 36.05 -3.49 27.99
C GLY A 269 35.60 -2.13 28.51
N SER A 270 36.53 -1.16 28.54
CA SER A 270 36.25 0.22 28.97
C SER A 270 35.32 1.00 28.03
N THR A 271 35.20 0.55 26.79
CA THR A 271 34.33 1.15 25.76
C THR A 271 33.43 0.07 25.19
N GLU A 272 32.15 0.38 25.07
CA GLU A 272 31.18 -0.50 24.41
C GLU A 272 31.47 -0.56 22.90
N THR A 273 31.56 -1.76 22.36
CA THR A 273 31.57 -2.00 20.91
C THR A 273 30.23 -2.59 20.47
N LYS A 274 29.78 -2.24 19.25
CA LYS A 274 28.49 -2.66 18.72
C LYS A 274 28.66 -3.34 17.37
N THR A 275 28.12 -4.54 17.25
CA THR A 275 28.03 -5.27 15.99
C THR A 275 26.57 -5.31 15.55
N LEU A 276 26.27 -4.84 14.33
CA LEU A 276 24.93 -4.95 13.78
C LEU A 276 24.70 -6.37 13.28
N ILE A 277 23.75 -7.07 13.89
CA ILE A 277 23.29 -8.39 13.47
C ILE A 277 22.05 -8.23 12.60
N THR A 278 22.02 -8.93 11.46
CA THR A 278 20.86 -9.00 10.57
C THR A 278 20.33 -10.42 10.57
N LEU A 279 19.07 -10.58 10.97
CA LEU A 279 18.32 -11.82 10.86
C LEU A 279 18.11 -12.13 9.39
N SER A 280 18.47 -13.35 8.98
CA SER A 280 18.18 -13.82 7.63
C SER A 280 16.67 -13.97 7.42
N ASP A 281 16.22 -14.05 6.17
CA ASP A 281 14.82 -14.35 5.86
C ASP A 281 14.37 -15.68 6.49
N ALA A 282 15.28 -16.66 6.59
CA ALA A 282 15.03 -17.94 7.25
C ALA A 282 14.85 -17.79 8.77
N ASP A 283 15.62 -16.91 9.42
CA ASP A 283 15.47 -16.62 10.84
C ASP A 283 14.16 -15.87 11.11
N VAL A 284 13.85 -14.85 10.31
CA VAL A 284 12.58 -14.10 10.44
C VAL A 284 11.38 -15.04 10.24
N ALA A 285 11.44 -15.94 9.26
CA ALA A 285 10.40 -16.95 9.05
C ALA A 285 10.30 -17.94 10.23
N THR A 286 11.41 -18.30 10.85
CA THR A 286 11.44 -19.18 12.03
C THR A 286 10.85 -18.49 13.26
N VAL A 287 11.22 -17.24 13.52
CA VAL A 287 10.61 -16.41 14.59
C VAL A 287 9.12 -16.25 14.35
N LYS A 288 8.71 -15.90 13.13
CA LYS A 288 7.29 -15.79 12.76
C LYS A 288 6.53 -17.09 13.02
N ARG A 289 7.08 -18.24 12.63
CA ARG A 289 6.47 -19.54 12.89
C ARG A 289 6.29 -19.79 14.40
N PHE A 290 7.29 -19.44 15.21
CA PHE A 290 7.18 -19.54 16.67
C PHE A 290 6.06 -18.65 17.21
N VAL A 291 6.00 -17.39 16.81
CA VAL A 291 4.94 -16.45 17.21
C VAL A 291 3.56 -16.95 16.78
N ASP A 292 3.39 -17.35 15.52
CA ASP A 292 2.12 -17.85 14.98
C ASP A 292 1.62 -19.12 15.71
N THR A 293 2.53 -19.90 16.27
CA THR A 293 2.23 -21.16 16.97
C THR A 293 1.89 -20.94 18.45
N HIS A 294 2.56 -19.98 19.10
CA HIS A 294 2.53 -19.84 20.55
C HIS A 294 1.86 -18.55 21.06
N TYR A 295 1.66 -17.54 20.20
CA TYR A 295 0.93 -16.33 20.58
C TYR A 295 -0.56 -16.52 20.32
N THR A 296 -1.31 -16.79 21.38
CA THR A 296 -2.76 -16.98 21.32
C THR A 296 -3.51 -15.69 21.63
N SER A 297 -4.76 -15.58 21.18
CA SER A 297 -5.56 -14.34 21.27
C SER A 297 -5.94 -13.94 22.69
N ASP A 298 -5.82 -14.84 23.65
CA ASP A 298 -6.05 -14.64 25.08
C ASP A 298 -4.81 -14.15 25.83
N MET A 299 -3.65 -14.10 25.18
CA MET A 299 -2.42 -13.55 25.76
C MET A 299 -2.28 -12.06 25.44
N SER A 300 -1.77 -11.29 26.40
CA SER A 300 -1.11 -10.01 26.11
C SER A 300 0.25 -10.25 25.44
N VAL A 301 0.82 -9.19 24.86
CA VAL A 301 2.15 -9.29 24.23
C VAL A 301 3.22 -9.52 25.30
N GLY A 302 3.07 -8.92 26.48
CA GLY A 302 3.90 -9.16 27.64
C GLY A 302 3.82 -10.60 28.14
N GLU A 303 2.62 -11.18 28.20
CA GLU A 303 2.44 -12.60 28.55
C GLU A 303 3.11 -13.53 27.54
N PHE A 304 3.00 -13.21 26.24
CA PHE A 304 3.68 -13.98 25.20
C PHE A 304 5.21 -13.89 25.31
N LEU A 305 5.74 -12.72 25.65
CA LEU A 305 7.19 -12.54 25.86
C LEU A 305 7.69 -13.26 27.13
N ASP A 306 6.93 -13.22 28.22
CA ASP A 306 7.23 -14.04 29.42
C ASP A 306 7.22 -15.54 29.08
N TYR A 307 6.17 -16.00 28.40
CA TYR A 307 6.10 -17.37 27.88
C TYR A 307 7.32 -17.71 27.02
N THR A 308 7.75 -16.81 26.13
CA THR A 308 8.89 -17.04 25.23
C THR A 308 10.18 -17.28 26.02
N VAL A 309 10.46 -16.48 27.05
CA VAL A 309 11.66 -16.63 27.90
C VAL A 309 11.59 -17.96 28.67
N GLN A 310 10.43 -18.33 29.23
CA GLN A 310 10.27 -19.64 29.90
C GLN A 310 10.36 -20.82 28.93
N TRP A 311 9.83 -20.66 27.73
CA TRP A 311 9.87 -21.70 26.70
C TRP A 311 11.33 -21.97 26.31
N LEU A 312 12.13 -20.92 26.08
CA LEU A 312 13.57 -21.06 25.81
C LEU A 312 14.30 -21.67 27.02
N ASN A 313 13.97 -21.26 28.24
CA ASN A 313 14.51 -21.84 29.47
C ASN A 313 14.27 -23.36 29.57
N LYS A 314 13.07 -23.81 29.20
CA LYS A 314 12.63 -25.20 29.40
C LYS A 314 12.91 -26.13 28.25
N LYS A 315 12.92 -25.61 27.01
CA LYS A 315 13.02 -26.46 25.81
C LYS A 315 14.42 -26.55 25.25
N ILE A 316 15.31 -25.61 25.57
CA ILE A 316 16.68 -25.63 25.05
C ILE A 316 17.54 -26.57 25.90
N SER A 317 18.41 -27.36 25.27
CA SER A 317 19.49 -28.09 25.94
C SER A 317 20.75 -27.23 25.97
N TYR A 318 21.36 -27.06 27.15
CA TYR A 318 22.55 -26.22 27.31
C TYR A 318 23.76 -26.88 26.64
N ALA A 319 24.40 -26.17 25.71
CA ALA A 319 25.45 -26.74 24.87
C ALA A 319 26.85 -26.62 25.52
N ASP A 320 27.10 -27.38 26.58
CA ASP A 320 28.38 -27.45 27.30
C ASP A 320 29.14 -28.78 27.10
N GLY A 321 28.54 -29.75 26.39
CA GLY A 321 29.08 -31.10 26.22
C GLY A 321 28.77 -32.07 27.38
N TYR A 322 28.12 -31.60 28.44
CA TYR A 322 27.69 -32.41 29.58
C TYR A 322 26.17 -32.60 29.62
N HIS A 323 25.41 -31.51 29.43
CA HIS A 323 23.94 -31.46 29.52
C HIS A 323 23.28 -31.43 28.14
N GLY A 324 24.07 -31.10 27.14
CA GLY A 324 23.67 -31.06 25.75
C GLY A 324 24.88 -31.30 24.84
N PRO A 325 24.72 -31.09 23.53
CA PRO A 325 25.82 -31.27 22.61
C PRO A 325 26.95 -30.28 22.91
N ALA A 326 28.18 -30.63 22.52
CA ALA A 326 29.33 -29.72 22.70
C ALA A 326 29.12 -28.43 21.89
N TYR A 327 29.54 -27.28 22.43
CA TYR A 327 29.41 -25.99 21.76
C TYR A 327 29.97 -25.98 20.32
N SER A 328 31.06 -26.72 20.10
CA SER A 328 31.70 -26.92 18.79
C SER A 328 30.83 -27.63 17.75
N THR A 329 29.62 -28.07 18.10
CA THR A 329 28.67 -28.74 17.18
C THR A 329 27.49 -27.85 16.78
N ILE A 330 27.39 -26.65 17.37
CA ILE A 330 26.27 -25.72 17.14
C ILE A 330 26.69 -24.36 16.57
N TRP A 331 27.99 -24.10 16.43
CA TRP A 331 28.53 -22.81 15.98
C TRP A 331 28.23 -22.46 14.51
N ASN A 332 27.90 -23.44 13.67
CA ASN A 332 27.66 -23.27 12.24
C ASN A 332 26.19 -22.94 11.90
N ARG A 333 25.35 -22.62 12.89
CA ARG A 333 23.94 -22.26 12.72
C ARG A 333 23.66 -20.89 13.33
N SER A 334 22.61 -20.23 12.86
CA SER A 334 22.14 -18.99 13.49
C SER A 334 21.65 -19.26 14.92
N HIS A 335 21.60 -18.22 15.75
CA HIS A 335 21.06 -18.33 17.10
C HIS A 335 19.57 -18.73 17.11
N VAL A 336 18.80 -18.20 16.16
CA VAL A 336 17.37 -18.50 15.99
C VAL A 336 17.16 -19.95 15.58
N ASP A 337 17.94 -20.48 14.63
CA ASP A 337 17.84 -21.86 14.16
C ASP A 337 18.23 -22.85 15.28
N ASN A 338 19.35 -22.58 15.97
CA ASN A 338 19.79 -23.34 17.13
C ASN A 338 18.68 -23.48 18.18
N CYS A 339 18.04 -22.37 18.55
CA CYS A 339 17.02 -22.38 19.58
C CYS A 339 15.68 -22.97 19.13
N PHE A 340 15.08 -22.46 18.04
CA PHE A 340 13.70 -22.80 17.72
C PHE A 340 13.54 -24.11 16.93
N ASN A 341 14.56 -24.51 16.15
CA ASN A 341 14.49 -25.73 15.35
C ASN A 341 15.27 -26.88 16.01
N TYR A 342 16.49 -26.63 16.50
CA TYR A 342 17.34 -27.68 17.07
C TYR A 342 17.25 -27.81 18.59
N LYS A 343 16.63 -26.83 19.26
CA LYS A 343 16.44 -26.81 20.71
C LYS A 343 17.76 -26.93 21.49
N VAL A 344 18.82 -26.28 21.04
CA VAL A 344 20.17 -26.32 21.65
C VAL A 344 20.78 -24.91 21.69
N GLY A 345 21.60 -24.60 22.71
CA GLY A 345 22.25 -23.29 22.78
C GLY A 345 23.02 -23.01 24.07
N GLN A 346 23.79 -21.94 24.06
CA GLN A 346 24.38 -21.29 25.25
C GLN A 346 23.81 -19.86 25.39
N CYS A 347 24.32 -19.10 26.36
CA CYS A 347 23.88 -17.74 26.69
C CYS A 347 23.68 -16.82 25.51
N ILE A 348 24.57 -16.86 24.52
CA ILE A 348 24.41 -16.05 23.32
C ILE A 348 23.22 -16.51 22.45
N GLN A 349 23.00 -17.81 22.28
CA GLN A 349 21.95 -18.33 21.40
C GLN A 349 20.54 -17.98 21.93
N TYR A 350 20.21 -18.34 23.17
CA TYR A 350 18.85 -18.11 23.67
C TYR A 350 18.55 -16.63 23.89
N ASN A 351 19.51 -15.82 24.36
CA ASN A 351 19.28 -14.39 24.53
C ASN A 351 19.21 -13.65 23.18
N SER A 352 19.94 -14.11 22.17
CA SER A 352 19.72 -13.65 20.80
C SER A 352 18.37 -14.08 20.24
N ALA A 353 17.86 -15.25 20.59
CA ALA A 353 16.53 -15.70 20.19
C ALA A 353 15.42 -14.86 20.86
N ILE A 354 15.54 -14.52 22.15
CA ILE A 354 14.65 -13.57 22.83
C ILE A 354 14.69 -12.21 22.12
N CYS A 355 15.90 -11.71 21.84
CA CYS A 355 16.08 -10.46 21.11
C CYS A 355 15.39 -10.51 19.74
N ALA A 356 15.59 -11.57 18.97
CA ALA A 356 14.96 -11.74 17.66
C ALA A 356 13.43 -11.69 17.72
N VAL A 357 12.80 -12.33 18.72
CA VAL A 357 11.34 -12.26 18.96
C VAL A 357 10.91 -10.84 19.31
N LEU A 358 11.62 -10.16 20.22
CA LEU A 358 11.33 -8.77 20.59
C LEU A 358 11.38 -7.83 19.37
N ARG A 359 12.41 -7.96 18.53
CA ARG A 359 12.58 -7.14 17.31
C ARG A 359 11.50 -7.43 16.28
N TYR A 360 11.13 -8.69 16.11
CA TYR A 360 10.01 -9.09 15.26
C TYR A 360 8.68 -8.48 15.74
N LEU A 361 8.47 -8.41 17.06
CA LEU A 361 7.29 -7.77 17.66
C LEU A 361 7.38 -6.23 17.74
N GLY A 362 8.47 -5.63 17.23
CA GLY A 362 8.63 -4.19 17.11
C GLY A 362 9.24 -3.50 18.35
N TYR A 363 9.77 -4.25 19.31
CA TYR A 363 10.48 -3.68 20.47
C TYR A 363 11.88 -3.19 20.09
N ASP A 364 12.38 -2.19 20.80
CA ASP A 364 13.78 -1.80 20.76
C ASP A 364 14.57 -2.74 21.68
N ALA A 365 15.37 -3.63 21.10
CA ALA A 365 16.06 -4.68 21.83
C ALA A 365 17.46 -4.93 21.25
N ARG A 366 18.33 -5.49 22.08
CA ARG A 366 19.73 -5.79 21.76
C ARG A 366 20.25 -6.93 22.61
N VAL A 367 21.31 -7.56 22.14
CA VAL A 367 22.06 -8.56 22.91
C VAL A 367 23.24 -7.85 23.54
N VAL A 368 23.54 -8.16 24.80
CA VAL A 368 24.68 -7.61 25.51
C VAL A 368 25.60 -8.73 25.93
N GLN A 369 26.89 -8.58 25.62
CA GLN A 369 27.98 -9.40 26.13
C GLN A 369 28.65 -8.68 27.30
N GLY A 370 28.79 -9.36 28.42
CA GLY A 370 29.43 -8.83 29.62
C GLY A 370 30.13 -9.90 30.46
N TRP A 371 30.34 -9.57 31.73
CA TRP A 371 30.94 -10.46 32.72
C TRP A 371 29.93 -10.79 33.82
N ARG A 372 29.92 -12.06 34.25
CA ARG A 372 29.23 -12.53 35.47
C ARG A 372 30.27 -13.08 36.44
N GLY A 373 30.06 -12.94 37.75
CA GLY A 373 30.97 -13.45 38.79
C GLY A 373 31.04 -12.54 40.02
N SER A 374 31.42 -13.09 41.17
CA SER A 374 31.48 -12.38 42.47
C SER A 374 32.86 -11.83 42.83
N SER A 375 33.89 -12.07 42.01
CA SER A 375 35.24 -11.48 42.17
C SER A 375 36.03 -11.53 40.86
N LEU A 376 37.08 -10.70 40.75
CA LEU A 376 38.00 -10.63 39.60
C LEU A 376 38.56 -11.98 39.14
N GLY A 377 38.69 -12.96 40.04
CA GLY A 377 39.23 -14.30 39.77
C GLY A 377 38.19 -15.34 39.39
N ASN A 378 36.89 -15.05 39.49
CA ASN A 378 35.80 -15.98 39.17
C ASN A 378 34.77 -15.31 38.25
N LYS A 379 35.25 -14.59 37.23
CA LYS A 379 34.40 -13.99 36.19
C LYS A 379 34.34 -14.86 34.95
N TRP A 380 33.15 -15.03 34.39
CA TRP A 380 32.95 -15.70 33.10
C TRP A 380 32.11 -14.83 32.17
N GLN A 381 32.31 -15.02 30.87
CA GLN A 381 31.55 -14.33 29.84
C GLN A 381 30.08 -14.74 29.93
N HIS A 382 29.18 -13.77 29.82
CA HIS A 382 27.74 -14.00 29.78
C HIS A 382 27.09 -13.08 28.77
N PHE A 383 26.03 -13.56 28.13
CA PHE A 383 25.21 -12.79 27.21
C PHE A 383 23.78 -12.73 27.74
N TRP A 384 23.14 -11.57 27.66
CA TRP A 384 21.73 -11.36 27.99
C TRP A 384 21.03 -10.47 26.95
N CYS A 385 19.71 -10.45 26.94
CA CYS A 385 18.94 -9.55 26.10
C CYS A 385 18.55 -8.30 26.91
N GLU A 386 18.62 -7.14 26.28
CA GLU A 386 18.03 -5.89 26.78
C GLU A 386 16.84 -5.50 25.93
N VAL A 387 15.82 -4.94 26.57
CA VAL A 387 14.71 -4.23 25.91
C VAL A 387 14.60 -2.83 26.48
N THR A 388 14.52 -1.82 25.61
CA THR A 388 14.33 -0.43 26.02
C THR A 388 12.84 -0.09 26.00
N ILE A 389 12.32 0.31 27.16
CA ILE A 389 10.92 0.68 27.36
C ILE A 389 10.89 2.08 27.95
N ASN A 390 10.31 3.03 27.20
CA ASN A 390 10.20 4.44 27.60
C ASN A 390 11.53 5.05 28.06
N GLY A 391 12.62 4.73 27.35
CA GLY A 391 13.97 5.23 27.63
C GLY A 391 14.70 4.52 28.77
N THR A 392 14.12 3.48 29.38
CA THR A 392 14.75 2.66 30.42
C THR A 392 15.07 1.27 29.88
N ASP A 393 16.26 0.77 30.20
CA ASP A 393 16.72 -0.55 29.79
C ASP A 393 16.36 -1.62 30.82
N TYR A 394 15.76 -2.70 30.34
CA TYR A 394 15.38 -3.85 31.15
C TYR A 394 16.06 -5.10 30.62
N VAL A 395 16.46 -5.96 31.56
CA VAL A 395 17.11 -7.24 31.33
C VAL A 395 16.06 -8.32 31.08
N MET A 396 16.32 -9.10 30.03
CA MET A 396 15.66 -10.34 29.67
C MET A 396 16.72 -11.44 29.62
N ASP A 397 16.56 -12.46 30.45
CA ASP A 397 17.50 -13.57 30.51
C ASP A 397 16.80 -14.87 30.87
N SER A 398 17.08 -15.93 30.11
CA SER A 398 16.59 -17.28 30.39
C SER A 398 17.69 -18.12 31.03
N TYR A 399 17.42 -18.76 32.18
CA TYR A 399 18.31 -19.80 32.72
C TYR A 399 18.34 -21.01 31.77
N ASN A 400 19.39 -21.82 31.84
CA ASN A 400 19.24 -23.27 31.70
C ASN A 400 20.36 -23.97 32.47
N TYR A 401 20.10 -24.39 33.71
CA TYR A 401 20.79 -25.48 34.42
C TYR A 401 20.04 -25.84 35.72
N GLY A 402 20.11 -27.09 36.17
CA GLY A 402 19.14 -27.63 37.14
C GLY A 402 19.60 -27.76 38.61
N THR A 403 20.77 -27.24 38.99
CA THR A 403 21.38 -27.57 40.30
C THR A 403 21.84 -26.39 41.16
N ASP A 404 21.98 -25.18 40.61
CA ASP A 404 22.42 -23.98 41.36
C ASP A 404 21.37 -22.86 41.23
N GLY A 405 20.21 -23.08 41.85
CA GLY A 405 19.01 -22.24 41.72
C GLY A 405 19.25 -20.71 41.63
N ASP A 406 18.36 -20.05 40.88
CA ASP A 406 18.05 -18.61 40.96
C ASP A 406 18.56 -17.68 39.84
N TRP A 407 18.32 -17.98 38.54
CA TRP A 407 18.40 -16.90 37.54
C TRP A 407 17.46 -16.97 36.35
N TYR A 408 16.39 -16.20 36.47
CA TYR A 408 15.40 -16.01 35.42
C TYR A 408 14.92 -14.56 35.51
N PHE A 409 15.11 -13.79 34.45
CA PHE A 409 14.70 -12.39 34.42
C PHE A 409 13.80 -12.12 33.22
N VAL A 410 12.60 -11.63 33.52
CA VAL A 410 11.70 -11.10 32.50
C VAL A 410 11.47 -9.63 32.81
N CYS A 411 12.01 -8.76 31.97
CA CYS A 411 11.82 -7.31 32.06
C CYS A 411 12.23 -6.71 33.42
N ALA A 412 13.35 -7.18 33.98
CA ALA A 412 13.88 -6.69 35.25
C ALA A 412 14.78 -5.46 35.03
N THR A 413 14.67 -4.45 35.88
CA THR A 413 15.68 -3.38 35.94
C THR A 413 17.00 -3.94 36.45
N TYR A 414 18.11 -3.29 36.12
CA TYR A 414 19.41 -3.64 36.70
C TYR A 414 19.41 -3.60 38.25
N GLY A 415 18.60 -2.73 38.86
CA GLY A 415 18.41 -2.70 40.30
C GLY A 415 17.65 -3.90 40.86
N GLU A 416 16.72 -4.49 40.11
CA GLU A 416 15.98 -5.69 40.52
C GLU A 416 16.77 -6.98 40.32
N THR A 417 17.76 -6.95 39.43
CA THR A 417 18.73 -8.06 39.29
C THR A 417 19.67 -8.16 40.50
N ARG A 418 19.44 -7.52 41.65
CA ARG A 418 20.41 -7.23 42.71
C ARG A 418 21.16 -8.38 43.42
N PRO A 419 20.80 -9.68 43.35
CA PRO A 419 21.79 -10.75 43.62
C PRO A 419 22.98 -10.74 42.62
N TYR A 420 22.90 -9.93 41.54
CA TYR A 420 23.92 -9.70 40.51
C TYR A 420 24.73 -8.41 40.72
N SER A 421 24.53 -7.71 41.84
CA SER A 421 25.46 -6.67 42.29
C SER A 421 26.23 -7.16 43.52
N TYR A 422 27.56 -7.25 43.36
CA TYR A 422 28.66 -7.48 44.33
C TYR A 422 29.40 -8.83 44.10
N ASN A 423 30.65 -8.90 43.60
CA ASN A 423 31.77 -7.94 43.64
C ASN A 423 32.65 -7.95 42.37
N SER A 424 32.87 -6.73 41.84
CA SER A 424 34.13 -6.17 41.28
C SER A 424 34.85 -6.91 40.11
N HIS A 425 34.93 -6.42 38.87
CA HIS A 425 34.80 -5.09 38.29
C HIS A 425 34.24 -5.19 36.86
N TYR A 426 33.09 -4.57 36.65
CA TYR A 426 32.48 -4.01 35.42
C TYR A 426 30.98 -4.07 35.63
N ILE A 427 30.52 -3.16 36.49
CA ILE A 427 29.12 -2.89 36.76
C ILE A 427 28.45 -2.50 35.45
N MET A 428 27.27 -3.07 35.23
CA MET A 428 26.38 -2.78 34.12
C MET A 428 26.11 -1.27 34.09
N ASN A 429 26.76 -0.60 33.13
CA ASN A 429 26.66 0.80 32.70
C ASN A 429 26.11 1.84 33.70
N ASN A 430 27.01 2.63 34.30
CA ASN A 430 26.74 3.98 34.82
C ASN A 430 26.58 5.03 33.69
N LYS A 431 26.14 4.64 32.48
CA LYS A 431 25.79 5.60 31.43
C LYS A 431 24.29 5.81 31.45
N LEU A 432 23.84 6.66 32.38
CA LEU A 432 22.70 7.58 32.32
C LEU A 432 22.53 8.17 33.74
N MET A 433 23.51 8.98 34.17
CA MET A 433 23.25 10.17 34.97
C MET A 433 23.64 11.37 34.12
#